data_AF-A0A1Y2HMB6-F1
#
_entry.id   AF-A0A1Y2HMB6-F1
#
_cell.length_a   1.000
_cell.length_b   1.000
_cell.length_c   1.000
_cell.angle_alpha   90.00
_cell.angle_beta   90.00
_cell.angle_gamma   90.00
#
_symmetry.space_group_name_H-M   'P 1'
#
loop_
_entity.id
_entity.type
_entity.pdbx_description
1 polymer ?
#
loop_
_entity_poly.entity_id
_entity_poly.type
_entity_poly.pdbx_seq_one_letter_code
_entity_poly.pdbx_strand_id
1 'polypeptide(L)'
;MNRPCLMQRNKKNLAMQLFPDALDTVPERLPILSTDVAEPILALAIRHAAILSMWNPASIAQPLNALPRSAAPLLTKVALMHLPHVDLDAATKLNDVDLLRFMLAWSKQPGGRPVNYKSPMGCAFARGHTEALDWWLDESGLVF
;
A
#
# COMPACT_ATOMS: atom_id res chain seq x y z
N MET A 1 9.94 -48.76 -22.49
CA MET A 1 8.81 -48.04 -21.86
C MET A 1 8.54 -46.78 -22.70
N ASN A 2 7.54 -46.88 -23.57
CA ASN A 2 7.17 -45.87 -24.58
C ASN A 2 6.26 -44.80 -23.97
N ARG A 3 6.55 -43.52 -24.20
CA ARG A 3 5.61 -42.41 -23.96
C ARG A 3 4.94 -42.03 -25.29
N PRO A 4 3.60 -41.95 -25.35
CA PRO A 4 2.90 -41.63 -26.58
C PRO A 4 2.90 -40.12 -26.86
N CYS A 5 3.09 -39.82 -28.13
CA CYS A 5 3.05 -38.52 -28.78
C CYS A 5 1.61 -37.95 -28.73
N LEU A 6 1.42 -36.81 -28.08
CA LEU A 6 0.13 -36.11 -27.98
C LEU A 6 -0.02 -35.12 -29.14
N MET A 7 -0.93 -35.49 -30.04
CA MET A 7 -1.38 -34.75 -31.21
C MET A 7 -1.80 -33.31 -30.88
N GLN A 8 -1.14 -32.35 -31.53
CA GLN A 8 -1.60 -30.96 -31.64
C GLN A 8 -2.91 -30.91 -32.44
N ARG A 9 -4.03 -30.68 -31.75
CA ARG A 9 -5.32 -30.45 -32.39
C ARG A 9 -5.46 -28.98 -32.78
N ASN A 10 -5.09 -28.71 -34.03
CA ASN A 10 -5.28 -27.47 -34.77
C ASN A 10 -6.77 -27.08 -34.81
N LYS A 11 -7.19 -26.13 -33.96
CA LYS A 11 -8.51 -25.47 -34.02
C LYS A 11 -8.34 -24.08 -34.64
N LYS A 12 -7.95 -24.04 -35.91
CA LYS A 12 -8.08 -22.84 -36.74
C LYS A 12 -9.39 -22.95 -37.52
N ASN A 13 -10.10 -21.83 -37.59
CA ASN A 13 -11.22 -21.56 -38.49
C ASN A 13 -12.56 -22.24 -38.17
N LEU A 14 -13.43 -21.52 -37.45
CA LEU A 14 -14.78 -21.18 -37.95
C LEU A 14 -15.47 -20.27 -36.92
N ALA A 15 -15.43 -18.96 -37.16
CA ALA A 15 -16.47 -17.97 -36.80
C ALA A 15 -15.94 -16.55 -37.06
N MET A 16 -15.58 -16.25 -38.30
CA MET A 16 -15.74 -14.89 -38.81
C MET A 16 -17.24 -14.69 -39.10
N GLN A 17 -18.03 -14.49 -38.05
CA GLN A 17 -19.34 -13.87 -38.20
C GLN A 17 -19.13 -12.37 -38.09
N LEU A 18 -19.27 -11.73 -39.24
CA LEU A 18 -19.32 -10.29 -39.42
C LEU A 18 -20.45 -9.71 -38.54
N PHE A 19 -20.09 -8.91 -37.55
CA PHE A 19 -20.97 -7.91 -36.96
C PHE A 19 -20.62 -6.56 -37.60
N PRO A 20 -21.38 -6.09 -38.60
CA PRO A 20 -21.37 -4.69 -38.97
C PRO A 20 -22.23 -3.91 -37.96
N ASP A 21 -21.85 -2.68 -37.67
CA ASP A 21 -22.53 -1.72 -36.77
C ASP A 21 -22.23 -1.84 -35.26
N ALA A 22 -20.94 -1.90 -34.91
CA ALA A 22 -20.50 -1.41 -33.61
C ALA A 22 -20.50 0.13 -33.66
N LEU A 23 -21.65 0.73 -33.34
CA LEU A 23 -21.81 2.15 -33.02
C LEU A 23 -20.65 2.62 -32.14
N ASP A 24 -20.04 3.74 -32.52
CA ASP A 24 -19.10 4.54 -31.72
C ASP A 24 -19.75 4.98 -30.39
N THR A 25 -19.93 4.06 -29.46
CA THR A 25 -20.29 4.39 -28.08
C THR A 25 -19.04 4.90 -27.40
N VAL A 26 -18.89 6.23 -27.38
CA VAL A 26 -17.93 6.92 -26.54
C VAL A 26 -18.05 6.31 -25.14
N PRO A 27 -16.97 5.71 -24.58
CA PRO A 27 -17.06 5.05 -23.29
C PRO A 27 -17.55 6.07 -22.27
N GLU A 28 -18.73 5.82 -21.73
CA GLU A 28 -19.36 6.65 -20.72
C GLU A 28 -18.41 6.69 -19.52
N ARG A 29 -17.72 7.83 -19.36
CA ARG A 29 -16.76 8.01 -18.27
C ARG A 29 -17.54 8.01 -16.98
N LEU A 30 -17.40 6.94 -16.20
CA LEU A 30 -17.96 6.89 -14.87
C LEU A 30 -17.46 8.09 -14.05
N PRO A 31 -18.34 8.71 -13.24
CA PRO A 31 -17.93 9.81 -12.39
C PRO A 31 -16.79 9.36 -11.47
N ILE A 32 -15.64 10.01 -11.61
CA ILE A 32 -14.46 9.75 -10.79
C ILE A 32 -14.67 10.43 -9.44
N LEU A 33 -14.64 9.65 -8.35
CA LEU A 33 -14.66 10.20 -7.01
C LEU A 33 -13.35 10.96 -6.77
N SER A 34 -13.44 12.25 -6.44
CA SER A 34 -12.25 13.05 -6.14
C SER A 34 -11.55 12.53 -4.88
N THR A 35 -10.22 12.62 -4.87
CA THR A 35 -9.39 12.19 -3.73
C THR A 35 -9.78 12.91 -2.44
N ASP A 36 -10.17 14.19 -2.54
CA ASP A 36 -10.61 15.02 -1.41
C ASP A 36 -11.82 14.45 -0.66
N VAL A 37 -12.68 13.69 -1.37
CA VAL A 37 -13.85 13.02 -0.79
C VAL A 37 -13.54 11.57 -0.43
N ALA A 38 -12.74 10.89 -1.25
CA ALA A 38 -12.35 9.51 -0.99
C ALA A 38 -11.54 9.35 0.31
N GLU A 39 -10.61 10.28 0.59
CA GLU A 39 -9.74 10.25 1.76
C GLU A 39 -10.51 10.25 3.11
N PRO A 40 -11.44 11.20 3.40
CA PRO A 40 -12.19 11.17 4.66
C PRO A 40 -13.12 9.95 4.78
N ILE A 41 -13.71 9.47 3.68
CA ILE A 41 -14.55 8.26 3.68
C ILE A 41 -13.72 7.04 4.08
N LEU A 42 -12.55 6.87 3.47
CA LEU A 42 -11.63 5.78 3.78
C LEU A 42 -11.07 5.92 5.21
N ALA A 43 -10.81 7.13 5.70
CA ALA A 43 -10.38 7.36 7.08
C ALA A 43 -11.43 6.89 8.09
N LEU A 44 -12.71 7.18 7.83
CA LEU A 44 -13.82 6.66 8.62
C LEU A 44 -13.91 5.13 8.54
N ALA A 45 -13.75 4.56 7.34
CA ALA A 45 -13.74 3.12 7.16
C ALA A 45 -12.63 2.43 7.99
N ILE A 46 -11.43 3.02 8.07
CA ILE A 46 -10.34 2.54 8.92
C ILE A 46 -10.73 2.56 10.40
N ARG A 47 -11.32 3.65 10.90
CA ARG A 47 -11.77 3.76 12.30
C ARG A 47 -12.84 2.71 12.61
N HIS A 48 -13.83 2.55 11.72
CA HIS A 48 -14.87 1.54 11.86
C HIS A 48 -14.28 0.13 11.84
N ALA A 49 -13.37 -0.16 10.91
CA ALA A 49 -12.69 -1.45 10.85
C ALA A 49 -11.90 -1.72 12.13
N ALA A 50 -11.20 -0.73 12.70
CA ALA A 50 -10.49 -0.88 13.96
C ALA A 50 -11.43 -1.26 15.11
N ILE A 51 -12.59 -0.61 15.22
CA ILE A 51 -13.57 -0.88 16.27
C ILE A 51 -14.22 -2.26 16.08
N LEU A 52 -14.74 -2.54 14.88
CA LEU A 52 -15.50 -3.76 14.59
C LEU A 52 -14.64 -5.02 14.60
N SER A 53 -13.36 -4.91 14.23
CA SER A 53 -12.43 -6.04 14.19
C SER A 53 -11.63 -6.22 15.48
N MET A 54 -11.94 -5.47 16.54
CA MET A 54 -11.15 -5.44 17.79
C MET A 54 -9.66 -5.22 17.52
N TRP A 55 -9.35 -4.18 16.74
CA TRP A 55 -7.98 -3.78 16.37
C TRP A 55 -7.18 -4.82 15.57
N ASN A 56 -7.83 -5.65 14.75
CA ASN A 56 -7.13 -6.56 13.85
C ASN A 56 -6.32 -5.76 12.79
N PRO A 57 -4.99 -5.90 12.72
CA PRO A 57 -4.15 -5.14 11.79
C PRO A 57 -4.52 -5.34 10.32
N ALA A 58 -4.91 -6.55 9.93
CA ALA A 58 -5.24 -6.85 8.54
C ALA A 58 -6.49 -6.07 8.09
N SER A 59 -7.52 -6.03 8.93
CA SER A 59 -8.76 -5.29 8.66
C SER A 59 -8.53 -3.78 8.63
N ILE A 60 -7.63 -3.26 9.48
CA ILE A 60 -7.27 -1.83 9.52
C ILE A 60 -6.44 -1.45 8.29
N ALA A 61 -5.57 -2.34 7.81
CA ALA A 61 -4.69 -2.08 6.67
C ALA A 61 -5.40 -2.20 5.33
N GLN A 62 -6.48 -2.97 5.22
CA GLN A 62 -7.17 -3.21 3.94
C GLN A 62 -7.59 -1.91 3.23
N PRO A 63 -8.21 -0.90 3.89
CA PRO A 63 -8.57 0.35 3.22
C PRO A 63 -7.36 1.17 2.76
N LEU A 64 -6.17 0.97 3.32
CA LEU A 64 -4.94 1.65 2.88
C LEU A 64 -4.52 1.23 1.46
N ASN A 65 -5.01 0.11 0.95
CA ASN A 65 -4.71 -0.35 -0.40
C ASN A 65 -5.61 0.29 -1.46
N ALA A 66 -6.62 1.08 -1.05
CA ALA A 66 -7.54 1.72 -1.98
C ALA A 66 -6.95 2.97 -2.67
N LEU A 67 -5.95 3.62 -2.04
CA LEU A 67 -5.28 4.80 -2.57
C LEU A 67 -3.76 4.71 -2.34
N PRO A 68 -2.94 5.29 -3.24
CA PRO A 68 -1.52 5.48 -2.96
C PRO A 68 -1.32 6.30 -1.68
N ARG A 69 -0.42 5.85 -0.79
CA ARG A 69 -0.18 6.52 0.50
C ARG A 69 0.32 7.96 0.34
N SER A 70 1.11 8.22 -0.71
CA SER A 70 1.59 9.55 -1.05
C SER A 70 0.45 10.52 -1.42
N ALA A 71 -0.67 10.00 -1.92
CA ALA A 71 -1.85 10.79 -2.28
C ALA A 71 -2.86 10.94 -1.15
N ALA A 72 -2.70 10.19 -0.04
CA ALA A 72 -3.68 10.13 1.05
C ALA A 72 -3.01 10.02 2.44
N PRO A 73 -2.22 11.02 2.87
CA PRO A 73 -1.47 10.98 4.13
C PRO A 73 -2.37 10.88 5.37
N LEU A 74 -3.62 11.34 5.32
CA LEU A 74 -4.56 11.22 6.43
C LEU A 74 -4.92 9.76 6.71
N LEU A 75 -5.02 8.92 5.67
CA LEU A 75 -5.30 7.50 5.84
C LEU A 75 -4.19 6.80 6.61
N THR A 76 -2.95 7.04 6.20
CA THR A 76 -1.77 6.50 6.88
C THR A 76 -1.73 6.98 8.33
N LYS A 77 -1.99 8.28 8.58
CA LYS A 77 -2.08 8.82 9.94
C LYS A 77 -3.12 8.08 10.78
N VAL A 78 -4.34 7.93 10.29
CA VAL A 78 -5.45 7.29 11.01
C VAL A 78 -5.17 5.81 11.28
N ALA A 79 -4.62 5.08 10.31
CA ALA A 79 -4.22 3.70 10.52
C ALA A 79 -3.13 3.58 11.59
N LEU A 80 -2.10 4.42 11.56
CA LEU A 80 -1.02 4.40 12.55
C LEU A 80 -1.48 4.78 13.96
N MET A 81 -2.55 5.56 14.11
CA MET A 81 -3.17 5.80 15.43
C MET A 81 -3.81 4.53 16.00
N HIS A 82 -4.30 3.63 15.15
CA HIS A 82 -4.89 2.35 15.56
C HIS A 82 -3.89 1.18 15.57
N LEU A 83 -2.67 1.39 15.06
CA LEU A 83 -1.60 0.39 14.98
C LEU A 83 -0.35 0.84 15.75
N PRO A 84 -0.39 0.94 17.10
CA PRO A 84 0.73 1.45 17.89
C PRO A 84 1.96 0.54 17.85
N HIS A 85 1.83 -0.71 17.40
CA HIS A 85 2.96 -1.63 17.19
C HIS A 85 3.69 -1.39 15.86
N VAL A 86 3.10 -0.64 14.92
CA VAL A 86 3.78 -0.22 13.70
C VAL A 86 4.64 0.99 14.05
N ASP A 87 5.93 0.76 14.23
CA ASP A 87 6.97 1.72 14.58
C ASP A 87 7.99 1.87 13.41
N LEU A 88 9.07 2.63 13.62
CA LEU A 88 10.07 2.79 12.54
C LEU A 88 10.81 1.47 12.25
N ASP A 89 10.92 0.55 13.20
CA ASP A 89 11.49 -0.78 12.95
C ASP A 89 10.58 -1.58 12.01
N ALA A 90 9.25 -1.49 12.18
CA ALA A 90 8.29 -2.12 11.28
C ALA A 90 8.38 -1.56 9.86
N ALA A 91 8.44 -0.24 9.69
CA ALA A 91 8.61 0.40 8.38
C ALA A 91 9.96 0.02 7.73
N THR A 92 11.03 -0.02 8.52
CA THR A 92 12.37 -0.46 8.07
C THR A 92 12.36 -1.91 7.58
N LYS A 93 11.67 -2.81 8.29
CA LYS A 93 11.51 -4.21 7.91
C LYS A 93 10.76 -4.39 6.58
N LEU A 94 10.00 -3.39 6.14
CA LEU A 94 9.29 -3.40 4.86
C LEU A 94 10.06 -2.65 3.75
N ASN A 95 11.22 -2.06 4.07
CA ASN A 95 11.94 -1.15 3.18
C ASN A 95 11.05 0.02 2.68
N ASP A 96 10.15 0.51 3.54
CA ASP A 96 9.16 1.52 3.17
C ASP A 96 9.66 2.91 3.57
N VAL A 97 10.49 3.50 2.71
CA VAL A 97 11.14 4.81 2.96
C VAL A 97 10.12 5.94 3.05
N ASP A 98 9.05 5.90 2.26
CA ASP A 98 7.99 6.91 2.32
C ASP A 98 7.27 6.88 3.67
N LEU A 99 7.00 5.68 4.21
CA LEU A 99 6.45 5.55 5.56
C LEU A 99 7.44 6.05 6.63
N LEU A 100 8.74 5.76 6.50
CA LEU A 100 9.78 6.28 7.40
C LEU A 100 9.80 7.82 7.42
N ARG A 101 9.86 8.46 6.24
CA ARG A 101 9.79 9.92 6.09
C ARG A 101 8.51 10.49 6.67
N PHE A 102 7.36 9.86 6.38
CA PHE A 102 6.06 10.29 6.90
C PHE A 102 6.03 10.25 8.44
N MET A 103 6.46 9.14 9.05
CA MET A 103 6.44 8.97 10.50
C MET A 103 7.37 9.97 11.21
N LEU A 104 8.56 10.22 10.66
CA LEU A 104 9.49 11.23 11.19
C LEU A 104 8.98 12.66 11.01
N ALA A 105 8.35 12.97 9.88
CA ALA A 105 7.74 14.29 9.67
C ALA A 105 6.56 14.51 10.63
N TRP A 106 5.70 13.50 10.79
CA TRP A 106 4.55 13.57 11.68
C TRP A 106 4.97 13.67 13.16
N SER A 107 6.06 13.03 13.58
CA SER A 107 6.53 13.12 14.97
C SER A 107 6.98 14.53 15.38
N LYS A 108 7.36 15.37 14.42
CA LYS A 108 7.77 16.77 14.66
C LYS A 108 6.58 17.74 14.74
N GLN A 109 5.37 17.30 14.40
CA GLN A 109 4.16 18.11 14.42
C GLN A 109 3.46 18.09 15.80
N PRO A 110 2.67 19.11 16.15
CA PRO A 110 1.83 19.07 17.35
C PRO A 110 0.80 17.93 17.26
N GLY A 111 0.69 17.12 18.32
CA GLY A 111 -0.10 15.89 18.29
C GLY A 111 0.51 14.79 17.41
N GLY A 112 1.79 14.94 17.05
CA GLY A 112 2.61 13.91 16.44
C GLY A 112 2.79 12.71 17.34
N ARG A 113 2.96 11.54 16.73
CA ARG A 113 3.33 10.33 17.46
C ARG A 113 4.85 10.36 17.74
N PRO A 114 5.31 10.16 18.99
CA PRO A 114 6.74 10.07 19.28
C PRO A 114 7.41 8.96 18.46
N VAL A 115 8.62 9.24 17.98
CA VAL A 115 9.45 8.26 17.28
C VAL A 115 9.82 7.12 18.23
N ASN A 116 9.66 5.88 17.79
CA ASN A 116 10.07 4.69 18.53
C ASN A 116 10.80 3.72 17.58
N TYR A 117 11.97 3.24 18.00
CA TYR A 117 12.77 2.22 17.33
C TYR A 117 13.74 1.58 18.34
N LYS A 118 14.16 0.34 18.08
CA LYS A 118 15.12 -0.37 18.93
C LYS A 118 16.43 -0.67 18.22
N SER A 119 16.37 -1.23 17.02
CA SER A 119 17.55 -1.59 16.23
C SER A 119 17.23 -1.58 14.73
N PRO A 120 16.94 -0.40 14.16
CA PRO A 120 16.46 -0.31 12.79
C PRO A 120 17.56 -0.69 11.79
N MET A 121 18.79 -0.23 12.00
CA MET A 121 19.93 -0.54 11.12
C MET A 121 20.25 -2.03 11.08
N GLY A 122 20.25 -2.71 12.23
CA GLY A 122 20.48 -4.16 12.28
C GLY A 122 19.40 -4.93 11.52
N CYS A 123 18.14 -4.50 11.63
CA CYS A 123 17.03 -5.09 10.87
C CYS A 123 17.17 -4.87 9.37
N ALA A 124 17.55 -3.65 8.94
CA ALA A 124 17.73 -3.32 7.53
C ALA A 124 18.91 -4.07 6.92
N PHE A 125 20.04 -4.12 7.61
CA PHE A 125 21.24 -4.84 7.20
C PHE A 125 21.00 -6.34 7.04
N ALA A 126 20.37 -6.98 8.03
CA ALA A 126 20.06 -8.41 7.98
C ALA A 126 19.12 -8.80 6.82
N ARG A 127 18.36 -7.84 6.28
CA ARG A 127 17.44 -8.05 5.15
C ARG A 127 17.96 -7.52 3.82
N GLY A 128 19.13 -6.89 3.79
CA GLY A 128 19.67 -6.25 2.59
C GLY A 128 18.81 -5.06 2.09
N HIS A 129 18.10 -4.38 2.99
CA HIS A 129 17.24 -3.24 2.68
C HIS A 129 18.07 -1.96 2.59
N THR A 130 18.76 -1.77 1.46
CA THR A 130 19.72 -0.68 1.26
C THR A 130 19.04 0.70 1.28
N GLU A 131 17.85 0.85 0.70
CA GLU A 131 17.16 2.14 0.67
C GLU A 131 16.79 2.64 2.06
N ALA A 132 16.30 1.75 2.94
CA ALA A 132 16.06 2.08 4.33
C ALA A 132 17.36 2.40 5.07
N LEU A 133 18.47 1.68 4.80
CA LEU A 133 19.78 1.97 5.39
C LEU A 133 20.27 3.37 4.99
N ASP A 134 20.23 3.69 3.70
CA ASP A 134 20.64 4.99 3.17
C ASP A 134 19.80 6.11 3.82
N TRP A 135 18.48 5.91 3.93
CA TRP A 135 17.62 6.87 4.63
C TRP A 135 18.00 7.05 6.11
N TRP A 136 18.30 5.97 6.83
CA TRP A 136 18.71 6.05 8.24
C TRP A 136 20.02 6.81 8.42
N LEU A 137 20.99 6.59 7.54
CA LEU A 137 22.33 7.19 7.62
C LEU A 137 22.34 8.65 7.14
N ASP A 138 21.65 8.95 6.04
CA ASP A 138 21.77 10.23 5.34
C ASP A 138 20.65 11.22 5.68
N GLU A 139 19.42 10.74 5.92
CA GLU A 139 18.22 11.61 6.03
C GLU A 139 17.62 11.68 7.44
N SER A 140 17.71 10.61 8.23
CA SER A 140 16.92 10.49 9.47
C SER A 140 17.32 11.53 10.54
N GLY A 141 18.61 11.84 10.65
CA GLY A 141 19.18 12.62 11.74
C GLY A 141 18.99 11.99 13.13
N LEU A 142 18.62 10.70 13.19
CA LEU A 142 18.33 9.95 14.41
C LEU A 142 19.50 9.04 14.86
N VAL A 143 20.52 8.90 14.02
CA VAL A 143 21.67 8.02 14.24
C VAL A 143 22.93 8.88 14.42
N PHE A 144 23.00 9.66 15.49
CA PHE A 144 24.20 10.44 15.89
C PHE A 144 24.26 10.61 17.41
#